data_AF-A0A1S2XYS5-F1
#
_entry.id   AF-A0A1S2XYS5-F1
#
_cell.length_a   1.000
_cell.length_b   1.000
_cell.length_c   1.000
_cell.angle_alpha   90.00
_cell.angle_beta   90.00
_cell.angle_gamma   90.00
#
_symmetry.space_group_name_H-M   'P 1'
#
loop_
_entity.id
_entity.type
_entity.pdbx_description
1 polymer ?
#
loop_
_entity_poly.entity_id
_entity_poly.type
_entity_poly.pdbx_seq_one_letter_code
_entity_poly.pdbx_strand_id
1 'polypeptide(L)'
;MADSSTIPNDSKTRPYHPYQHLNIPIDKLYNLPTSPEHLFHEEIRKRRSWGDNLQYYTGTGYLSGAIIGGTKGTIEGIKAAESGESLKLRVNRVLNSGGQGGRRLGNSLGVLGLIFAGLESAMIHVRDTDDFVNSAVAGLGTGALYKAAAGPRSAAIAGAVGGITAAVVVAGKQALKRYIPI
;
A
#
# COMPACT_ATOMS: atom_id res chain seq x y z
N MET A 1 6.83 51.05 34.65
CA MET A 1 7.94 50.64 33.76
C MET A 1 8.06 49.13 33.93
N ALA A 2 7.29 48.37 33.15
CA ALA A 2 7.22 46.91 33.25
C ALA A 2 8.03 46.33 32.09
N ASP A 3 8.96 45.42 32.42
CA ASP A 3 9.91 44.79 31.53
C ASP A 3 9.23 44.19 30.28
N SER A 4 9.72 44.61 29.11
CA SER A 4 9.56 43.90 27.84
C SER A 4 10.35 42.59 27.90
N SER A 5 9.88 41.66 28.73
CA SER A 5 10.45 40.34 28.87
C SER A 5 9.94 39.45 27.73
N THR A 6 10.75 39.41 26.68
CA THR A 6 11.08 38.20 25.92
C THR A 6 9.88 37.30 25.61
N ILE A 7 9.11 37.62 24.56
CA ILE A 7 8.23 36.61 23.96
C ILE A 7 9.16 35.53 23.40
N PRO A 8 9.15 34.30 23.91
CA PRO A 8 9.93 33.23 23.32
C PRO A 8 9.41 33.04 21.90
N ASN A 9 10.28 33.28 20.91
CA ASN A 9 9.98 33.00 19.51
C ASN A 9 9.98 31.47 19.33
N ASP A 10 8.91 30.82 19.82
CA ASP A 10 8.68 29.41 19.56
C ASP A 10 8.15 29.29 18.13
N SER A 11 9.03 28.81 17.24
CA SER A 11 8.79 28.60 15.80
C SER A 11 7.48 27.87 15.44
N LYS A 12 6.83 27.23 16.42
CA LYS A 12 5.60 26.45 16.30
C LYS A 12 4.32 27.28 16.49
N THR A 13 4.41 28.53 16.92
CA THR A 13 3.21 29.37 17.14
C THR A 13 3.34 30.75 16.51
N ARG A 14 2.22 31.29 16.02
CA ARG A 14 2.09 32.65 15.51
C ARG A 14 1.13 33.43 16.42
N PRO A 15 1.52 34.61 16.90
CA PRO A 15 0.59 35.47 17.61
C PRO A 15 -0.52 35.92 16.67
N TYR A 16 -1.77 35.70 17.08
CA TYR A 16 -2.98 36.12 16.38
C TYR A 16 -3.71 37.16 17.23
N HIS A 17 -4.09 38.26 16.59
CA HIS A 17 -4.80 39.35 17.25
C HIS A 17 -6.18 39.52 16.58
N PRO A 18 -7.28 39.10 17.24
CA PRO A 18 -8.61 39.13 16.62
C PRO A 18 -9.16 40.55 16.42
N TYR A 19 -8.68 41.53 17.19
CA TYR A 19 -9.19 42.91 17.19
C TYR A 19 -8.21 43.91 16.57
N GLN A 20 -7.42 43.52 15.57
CA GLN A 20 -6.39 44.42 14.97
C GLN A 20 -6.96 45.74 14.45
N HIS A 21 -8.24 45.74 14.10
CA HIS A 21 -8.98 46.88 13.58
C HIS A 21 -9.53 47.80 14.69
N LEU A 22 -9.45 47.39 15.95
CA LEU A 22 -9.88 48.17 17.11
C LEU A 22 -8.63 48.68 17.83
N ASN A 23 -8.45 50.01 17.88
CA ASN A 23 -7.23 50.67 18.35
C ASN A 23 -7.14 50.69 19.90
N ILE A 24 -7.24 49.51 20.51
CA ILE A 24 -7.23 49.30 21.97
C ILE A 24 -5.89 48.67 22.38
N PRO A 25 -5.27 49.16 23.47
CA PRO A 25 -4.05 48.56 23.99
C PRO A 25 -4.38 47.22 24.64
N ILE A 26 -4.20 46.13 23.89
CA ILE A 26 -4.36 44.76 24.37
C ILE A 26 -2.98 44.09 24.44
N ASP A 27 -2.58 43.72 25.65
CA ASP A 27 -1.28 43.07 25.90
C ASP A 27 -1.33 41.53 25.83
N LYS A 28 -2.51 40.94 25.63
CA LYS A 28 -2.72 39.47 25.61
C LYS A 28 -3.02 38.96 24.20
N LEU A 29 -1.98 38.52 23.50
CA LEU A 29 -2.06 37.87 22.19
C LEU A 29 -2.37 36.37 22.34
N TYR A 30 -3.22 35.82 21.47
CA TYR A 30 -3.42 34.38 21.38
C TYR A 30 -2.32 33.77 20.51
N ASN A 31 -1.62 32.76 21.00
CA ASN A 31 -0.62 32.04 20.21
C ASN A 31 -1.30 30.90 19.46
N LEU A 32 -1.46 31.03 18.14
CA LEU A 32 -2.01 29.97 17.30
C LEU A 32 -0.88 29.05 16.81
N PRO A 33 -1.02 27.72 16.87
CA PRO A 33 -0.05 26.82 16.26
C PRO A 33 0.06 27.06 14.74
N THR A 34 1.28 27.08 14.21
CA THR A 34 1.56 27.28 12.78
C THR A 34 1.43 26.00 11.96
N SER A 35 1.46 24.85 12.62
CA SER A 35 1.11 23.55 12.05
C SER A 35 -0.37 23.26 12.27
N PRO A 36 -1.06 22.59 11.31
CA PRO A 36 -2.41 22.10 11.54
C PRO A 36 -2.43 21.21 12.80
N GLU A 37 -3.40 21.47 13.68
CA GLU A 37 -3.61 20.67 14.87
C GLU A 37 -4.27 19.36 14.43
N HIS A 38 -3.45 18.32 14.34
CA HIS A 38 -3.92 16.99 14.03
C HIS A 38 -4.72 16.45 15.22
N LEU A 39 -6.00 16.16 14.99
CA LEU A 39 -6.89 15.59 16.01
C LEU A 39 -6.43 14.19 16.44
N PHE A 40 -5.66 13.52 15.58
CA PHE A 40 -5.16 12.17 15.80
C PHE A 40 -3.64 12.12 15.67
N HIS A 41 -2.98 11.42 16.60
CA HIS A 41 -1.53 11.21 16.58
C HIS A 41 -1.05 10.43 15.34
N GLU A 42 -1.97 9.74 14.64
CA GLU A 42 -1.69 9.02 13.40
C GLU A 42 -1.38 9.95 12.21
N GLU A 43 -1.96 11.15 12.16
CA GLU A 43 -1.73 12.11 11.06
C GLU A 43 -0.35 12.80 11.18
N ILE A 44 0.26 12.76 12.37
CA ILE A 44 1.61 13.27 12.63
C ILE A 44 2.67 12.30 12.05
N ARG A 45 2.32 11.02 11.84
CA ARG A 45 3.27 10.04 11.29
C ARG A 45 3.48 10.29 9.80
N LYS A 46 4.72 10.64 9.45
CA LYS A 46 5.19 10.74 8.06
C LYS A 46 5.16 9.40 7.29
N ARG A 47 4.92 8.27 7.99
CA ARG A 47 4.82 6.92 7.41
C ARG A 47 3.43 6.33 7.61
N ARG A 48 2.93 5.67 6.57
CA ARG A 48 1.65 4.94 6.51
C ARG A 48 1.59 3.86 7.61
N SER A 49 0.42 3.70 8.24
CA SER A 49 0.24 2.72 9.32
C SER A 49 0.39 1.29 8.80
N TRP A 50 0.69 0.36 9.70
CA TRP A 50 0.81 -1.06 9.37
C TRP A 50 -0.46 -1.60 8.68
N GLY A 51 -1.63 -1.32 9.26
CA GLY A 51 -2.92 -1.74 8.72
C GLY A 51 -3.21 -1.12 7.35
N ASP A 52 -2.79 0.12 7.14
CA ASP A 52 -2.98 0.80 5.87
C ASP A 52 -2.13 0.17 4.75
N ASN A 53 -0.90 -0.26 5.05
CA ASN A 53 -0.05 -0.99 4.11
C ASN A 53 -0.64 -2.37 3.81
N LEU A 54 -1.13 -3.07 4.83
CA LEU A 54 -1.78 -4.37 4.70
C LEU A 54 -3.00 -4.30 3.78
N GLN A 55 -3.91 -3.36 4.03
CA GLN A 55 -5.11 -3.15 3.22
C GLN A 55 -4.75 -2.72 1.80
N TYR A 56 -3.74 -1.85 1.64
CA TYR A 56 -3.29 -1.39 0.35
C TYR A 56 -2.72 -2.53 -0.51
N TYR A 57 -1.76 -3.30 0.01
CA TYR A 57 -1.14 -4.40 -0.73
C TYR A 57 -2.11 -5.55 -1.00
N THR A 58 -2.94 -5.91 0.00
CA THR A 58 -3.95 -6.97 -0.17
C THR A 58 -5.03 -6.55 -1.17
N GLY A 59 -5.53 -5.32 -1.06
CA GLY A 59 -6.59 -4.81 -1.92
C GLY A 59 -6.14 -4.62 -3.36
N THR A 60 -4.98 -4.00 -3.57
CA THR A 60 -4.41 -3.82 -4.92
C THR A 60 -4.01 -5.16 -5.54
N GLY A 61 -3.44 -6.08 -4.76
CA GLY A 61 -3.12 -7.44 -5.19
C GLY A 61 -4.37 -8.23 -5.60
N TYR A 62 -5.44 -8.17 -4.79
CA TYR A 62 -6.71 -8.81 -5.11
C TYR A 62 -7.34 -8.23 -6.38
N LEU A 63 -7.42 -6.90 -6.48
CA LEU A 63 -8.07 -6.23 -7.61
C LEU A 63 -7.29 -6.48 -8.91
N SER A 64 -5.97 -6.35 -8.89
CA SER A 64 -5.13 -6.65 -10.06
C SER A 64 -5.25 -8.11 -10.49
N GLY A 65 -5.22 -9.03 -9.53
CA GLY A 65 -5.43 -10.46 -9.80
C GLY A 65 -6.81 -10.78 -10.34
N ALA A 66 -7.85 -10.13 -9.82
CA ALA A 66 -9.23 -10.31 -10.28
C ALA A 66 -9.41 -9.79 -11.71
N ILE A 67 -8.83 -8.65 -12.05
CA ILE A 67 -8.85 -8.10 -13.41
C ILE A 67 -8.13 -9.05 -14.37
N ILE A 68 -6.88 -9.41 -14.06
CA ILE A 68 -6.07 -10.29 -14.93
C ILE A 68 -6.75 -11.66 -15.10
N GLY A 69 -7.21 -12.27 -14.01
CA GLY A 69 -7.88 -13.57 -14.02
C GLY A 69 -9.23 -13.52 -14.70
N GLY A 70 -9.97 -12.43 -14.51
CA GLY A 70 -11.26 -12.18 -15.14
C GLY A 70 -11.12 -12.04 -16.65
N THR A 71 -10.20 -11.20 -17.11
CA THR A 71 -9.92 -11.03 -18.54
C THR A 71 -9.46 -12.34 -19.17
N LYS A 72 -8.49 -13.03 -18.56
CA LYS A 72 -8.00 -14.32 -19.08
C LYS A 72 -9.11 -15.36 -19.13
N GLY A 73 -9.88 -15.52 -18.05
CA GLY A 73 -10.99 -16.47 -17.98
C GLY A 73 -12.11 -16.15 -18.98
N THR A 74 -12.39 -14.86 -19.20
CA THR A 74 -13.35 -14.40 -20.21
C THR A 74 -12.89 -14.75 -21.62
N ILE A 75 -11.61 -14.52 -21.94
CA ILE A 75 -11.04 -14.88 -23.24
C ILE A 75 -11.11 -16.40 -23.47
N GLU A 76 -10.78 -17.19 -22.45
CA GLU A 76 -10.88 -18.66 -22.50
C GLU A 76 -12.34 -19.10 -22.71
N GLY A 77 -13.29 -18.49 -22.01
CA GLY A 77 -14.72 -18.73 -22.18
C GLY A 77 -15.25 -18.40 -23.56
N ILE A 78 -14.75 -17.32 -24.17
CA ILE A 78 -15.11 -16.92 -25.54
C ILE A 78 -14.54 -17.91 -26.55
N LYS A 79 -13.29 -18.33 -26.38
CA LYS A 79 -12.62 -19.29 -27.28
C LYS A 79 -13.21 -20.70 -27.20
N ALA A 80 -13.71 -21.09 -26.03
CA ALA A 80 -14.34 -22.38 -25.81
C ALA A 80 -15.81 -22.43 -26.27
N ALA A 81 -16.38 -21.33 -26.76
CA ALA A 81 -17.75 -21.31 -27.26
C ALA A 81 -17.85 -22.02 -28.63
N GLU A 82 -18.78 -22.96 -28.75
CA GLU A 82 -18.96 -23.76 -29.97
C GLU A 82 -19.83 -23.03 -31.01
N SER A 83 -19.59 -23.34 -32.29
CA SER A 83 -20.37 -22.82 -33.42
C SER A 83 -21.77 -23.44 -33.42
N GLY A 84 -22.78 -22.67 -33.02
CA GLY A 84 -24.18 -23.14 -32.90
C GLY A 84 -24.77 -23.00 -31.50
N GLU A 85 -23.98 -22.59 -30.52
CA GLU A 85 -24.44 -22.35 -29.15
C GLU A 85 -25.40 -21.14 -29.08
N SER A 86 -26.50 -21.28 -28.33
CA SER A 86 -27.41 -20.15 -28.10
C SER A 86 -26.73 -19.01 -27.34
N LEU A 87 -27.14 -17.76 -27.59
CA LEU A 87 -26.56 -16.59 -26.93
C LEU A 87 -26.59 -16.69 -25.40
N LYS A 88 -27.62 -17.31 -24.82
CA LYS A 88 -27.76 -17.50 -23.37
C LYS A 88 -26.67 -18.43 -22.81
N LEU A 89 -26.40 -19.55 -23.48
CA LEU A 89 -25.38 -20.52 -23.04
C LEU A 89 -23.97 -19.93 -23.18
N ARG A 90 -23.72 -19.23 -24.30
CA ARG A 90 -22.45 -18.54 -24.54
C ARG A 90 -22.14 -17.49 -23.46
N VAL A 91 -23.12 -16.65 -23.12
CA VAL A 91 -22.96 -15.63 -22.07
C VAL A 91 -22.71 -16.28 -20.71
N ASN A 92 -23.46 -17.32 -20.34
CA ASN A 92 -23.27 -18.02 -19.07
C ASN A 92 -21.86 -18.64 -18.96
N ARG A 93 -21.39 -19.27 -20.04
CA ARG A 93 -20.03 -19.84 -20.11
C ARG A 93 -18.96 -18.78 -19.92
N VAL A 94 -19.06 -17.65 -20.62
CA VAL A 94 -18.10 -16.54 -20.52
C VAL A 94 -18.10 -15.96 -19.11
N LEU A 95 -19.27 -15.73 -18.52
CA LEU A 95 -19.38 -15.21 -17.15
C LEU A 95 -18.82 -16.18 -16.11
N ASN A 96 -19.11 -17.48 -16.25
CA ASN A 96 -18.63 -18.48 -15.31
C ASN A 96 -17.10 -18.65 -15.39
N SER A 97 -16.54 -18.75 -16.60
CA SER A 97 -15.09 -18.86 -16.81
C SER A 97 -14.35 -17.59 -16.38
N GLY A 98 -14.84 -16.40 -16.75
CA GLY A 98 -14.30 -15.12 -16.31
C GLY A 98 -14.38 -14.95 -14.79
N GLY A 99 -15.54 -15.17 -14.19
CA GLY A 99 -15.74 -15.07 -12.74
C GLY A 99 -14.87 -16.05 -11.95
N GLN A 100 -14.76 -17.30 -12.42
CA GLN A 100 -13.90 -18.31 -11.80
C GLN A 100 -12.41 -17.92 -11.91
N GLY A 101 -11.96 -17.47 -13.08
CA GLY A 101 -10.59 -17.01 -13.29
C GLY A 101 -10.24 -15.81 -12.40
N GLY A 102 -11.13 -14.81 -12.35
CA GLY A 102 -10.99 -13.62 -11.53
C GLY A 102 -10.92 -13.96 -10.04
N ARG A 103 -11.83 -14.78 -9.52
CA ARG A 103 -11.82 -15.19 -8.11
C ARG A 103 -10.58 -16.00 -7.76
N ARG A 104 -10.13 -16.91 -8.63
CA ARG A 104 -8.95 -17.74 -8.38
C ARG A 104 -7.67 -16.92 -8.31
N LEU A 105 -7.42 -16.05 -9.29
CA LEU A 105 -6.21 -15.22 -9.31
C LEU A 105 -6.29 -14.06 -8.30
N GLY A 106 -7.44 -13.43 -8.14
CA GLY A 106 -7.68 -12.38 -7.15
C GLY A 106 -7.39 -12.86 -5.73
N ASN A 107 -7.99 -13.98 -5.30
CA ASN A 107 -7.72 -14.54 -3.98
C ASN A 107 -6.24 -14.91 -3.80
N SER A 108 -5.62 -15.49 -4.83
CA SER A 108 -4.20 -15.92 -4.74
C SER A 108 -3.26 -14.72 -4.59
N LEU A 109 -3.43 -13.68 -5.41
CA LEU A 109 -2.59 -12.48 -5.36
C LEU A 109 -2.90 -11.60 -4.14
N GLY A 110 -4.15 -11.55 -3.69
CA GLY A 110 -4.53 -10.91 -2.42
C GLY A 110 -3.84 -11.54 -1.22
N VAL A 111 -3.84 -12.88 -1.12
CA VAL A 111 -3.13 -13.60 -0.05
C VAL A 111 -1.62 -13.38 -0.11
N LEU A 112 -1.01 -13.38 -1.31
CA LEU A 112 0.40 -13.05 -1.47
C LEU A 112 0.70 -11.62 -0.99
N GLY A 113 -0.13 -10.64 -1.34
CA GLY A 113 -0.02 -9.27 -0.85
C GLY A 113 -0.14 -9.15 0.67
N LEU A 114 -1.04 -9.93 1.27
CA LEU A 114 -1.25 -9.99 2.72
C LEU A 114 -0.02 -10.56 3.44
N ILE A 115 0.52 -11.68 2.97
CA ILE A 115 1.72 -12.30 3.54
C ILE A 115 2.92 -11.35 3.40
N PHE A 116 3.08 -10.73 2.23
CA PHE A 116 4.16 -9.77 1.98
C PHE A 116 4.08 -8.57 2.94
N ALA A 117 2.91 -7.95 3.06
CA ALA A 117 2.70 -6.82 3.96
C ALA A 117 2.95 -7.20 5.43
N GLY A 118 2.52 -8.39 5.85
CA GLY A 118 2.78 -8.91 7.19
C GLY A 118 4.28 -9.09 7.46
N LEU A 119 5.00 -9.75 6.54
CA LEU A 119 6.44 -10.00 6.67
C LEU A 119 7.27 -8.71 6.60
N GLU A 120 7.00 -7.85 5.63
CA GLU A 120 7.69 -6.56 5.47
C GLU A 120 7.57 -5.73 6.75
N SER A 121 6.38 -5.70 7.32
CA SER A 121 6.12 -4.91 8.51
C SER A 121 6.67 -5.51 9.79
N ALA A 122 6.64 -6.84 9.93
CA ALA A 122 7.32 -7.52 11.03
C ALA A 122 8.82 -7.22 11.00
N MET A 123 9.43 -7.18 9.82
CA MET A 123 10.84 -6.83 9.69
C MET A 123 11.14 -5.35 9.93
N ILE A 124 10.28 -4.44 9.49
CA ILE A 124 10.41 -3.01 9.82
C ILE A 124 10.34 -2.82 11.34
N HIS A 125 9.43 -3.52 12.03
CA HIS A 125 9.31 -3.43 13.49
C HIS A 125 10.54 -3.96 14.24
N VAL A 126 11.27 -4.93 13.67
CA VAL A 126 12.45 -5.52 14.30
C VAL A 126 13.75 -4.79 13.92
N ARG A 127 13.87 -4.23 12.71
CA ARG A 127 15.11 -3.60 12.20
C ARG A 127 15.06 -2.07 12.13
N ASP A 128 13.90 -1.43 12.33
CA ASP A 128 13.65 0.03 12.20
C ASP A 128 14.16 0.66 10.88
N THR A 129 14.50 -0.15 9.89
CA THR A 129 15.07 0.27 8.61
C THR A 129 14.23 -0.28 7.46
N ASP A 130 14.14 0.48 6.38
CA ASP A 130 13.39 0.13 5.17
C ASP A 130 14.37 -0.01 3.99
N ASP A 131 15.06 -1.15 3.97
CA ASP A 131 16.12 -1.48 3.00
C ASP A 131 15.66 -2.49 1.95
N PHE A 132 16.35 -2.52 0.81
CA PHE A 132 16.13 -3.52 -0.25
C PHE A 132 16.21 -4.98 0.23
N VAL A 133 17.00 -5.23 1.27
CA VAL A 133 17.10 -6.54 1.91
C VAL A 133 15.77 -6.95 2.53
N ASN A 134 15.01 -6.00 3.11
CA ASN A 134 13.72 -6.30 3.71
C ASN A 134 12.70 -6.70 2.63
N SER A 135 12.61 -5.96 1.53
CA SER A 135 11.69 -6.35 0.45
C SER A 135 12.10 -7.67 -0.20
N ALA A 136 13.40 -7.94 -0.35
CA ALA A 136 13.90 -9.21 -0.91
C ALA A 136 13.57 -10.41 -0.01
N VAL A 137 13.85 -10.30 1.29
CA VAL A 137 13.55 -11.35 2.27
C VAL A 137 12.05 -11.54 2.45
N ALA A 138 11.26 -10.45 2.49
CA ALA A 138 9.81 -10.52 2.53
C ALA A 138 9.24 -11.19 1.26
N GLY A 139 9.77 -10.88 0.07
CA GLY A 139 9.38 -11.55 -1.18
C GLY A 139 9.70 -13.04 -1.19
N LEU A 140 10.89 -13.41 -0.72
CA LEU A 140 11.31 -14.81 -0.63
C LEU A 140 10.44 -15.57 0.38
N GLY A 141 10.25 -15.00 1.58
CA GLY A 141 9.40 -15.55 2.62
C GLY A 141 7.94 -15.68 2.18
N THR A 142 7.42 -14.70 1.44
CA THR A 142 6.05 -14.73 0.91
C THR A 142 5.82 -15.90 -0.03
N GLY A 143 6.73 -16.11 -0.98
CA GLY A 143 6.64 -17.23 -1.92
C GLY A 143 6.78 -18.58 -1.22
N ALA A 144 7.71 -18.69 -0.28
CA ALA A 144 7.92 -19.91 0.49
C ALA A 144 6.71 -20.25 1.38
N LEU A 145 6.17 -19.27 2.12
CA LEU A 145 5.01 -19.47 2.98
C LEU A 145 3.76 -19.81 2.20
N TYR A 146 3.49 -19.12 1.08
CA TYR A 146 2.31 -19.37 0.25
C TYR A 146 2.26 -20.81 -0.28
N LYS A 147 3.43 -21.42 -0.55
CA LYS A 147 3.54 -22.81 -1.06
C LYS A 147 4.05 -23.83 -0.04
N ALA A 148 4.21 -23.46 1.24
CA ALA A 148 4.70 -24.34 2.29
C ALA A 148 3.85 -25.62 2.41
N ALA A 149 2.52 -25.49 2.34
CA ALA A 149 1.58 -26.62 2.40
C ALA A 149 1.66 -27.57 1.19
N ALA A 150 2.25 -27.15 0.07
CA ALA A 150 2.42 -27.97 -1.13
C ALA A 150 3.77 -28.72 -1.16
N GLY A 151 4.49 -28.72 -0.04
CA GLY A 151 5.75 -29.44 0.15
C GLY A 151 7.01 -28.57 0.00
N PRO A 152 8.16 -29.04 0.50
CA PRO A 152 9.38 -28.24 0.64
C PRO A 152 9.98 -27.82 -0.72
N ARG A 153 9.90 -28.67 -1.74
CA ARG A 153 10.35 -28.33 -3.11
C ARG A 153 9.53 -27.19 -3.71
N SER A 154 8.21 -27.25 -3.54
CA SER A 154 7.28 -26.21 -4.01
C SER A 154 7.53 -24.89 -3.29
N ALA A 155 7.77 -24.94 -1.97
CA ALA A 155 8.11 -23.77 -1.16
C ALA A 155 9.43 -23.14 -1.59
N ALA A 156 10.47 -23.94 -1.84
CA ALA A 156 11.78 -23.43 -2.29
C ALA A 156 11.68 -22.72 -3.65
N ILE A 157 10.99 -23.31 -4.62
CA ILE A 157 10.79 -22.72 -5.95
C ILE A 157 9.96 -21.45 -5.85
N ALA A 158 8.83 -21.50 -5.16
CA ALA A 158 7.96 -20.35 -4.99
C ALA A 158 8.65 -19.21 -4.24
N GLY A 159 9.45 -19.54 -3.22
CA GLY A 159 10.29 -18.59 -2.52
C GLY A 159 11.32 -17.93 -3.42
N ALA A 160 12.04 -18.69 -4.24
CA ALA A 160 12.98 -18.14 -5.22
C ALA A 160 12.29 -17.20 -6.21
N VAL A 161 11.13 -17.60 -6.76
CA VAL A 161 10.33 -16.75 -7.66
C VAL A 161 9.87 -15.47 -6.96
N GLY A 162 9.40 -15.57 -5.71
CA GLY A 162 9.00 -14.42 -4.90
C GLY A 162 10.16 -13.46 -4.63
N GLY A 163 11.34 -13.99 -4.31
CA GLY A 163 12.57 -13.20 -4.11
C GLY A 163 13.02 -12.47 -5.38
N ILE A 164 13.05 -13.16 -6.52
CA ILE A 164 13.39 -12.56 -7.82
C ILE A 164 12.39 -11.44 -8.17
N THR A 165 11.09 -11.70 -7.97
CA THR A 165 10.04 -10.71 -8.27
C THR A 165 10.22 -9.45 -7.41
N ALA A 166 10.50 -9.61 -6.11
CA ALA A 166 10.76 -8.49 -5.22
C ALA A 166 12.02 -7.70 -5.65
N ALA A 167 13.10 -8.39 -6.03
CA ALA A 167 14.31 -7.74 -6.53
C ALA A 167 14.07 -6.92 -7.80
N VAL A 168 13.29 -7.45 -8.74
CA VAL A 168 12.92 -6.73 -9.98
C VAL A 168 12.10 -5.47 -9.67
N VAL A 169 11.11 -5.57 -8.79
CA VAL A 169 10.28 -4.42 -8.39
C VAL A 169 11.12 -3.33 -7.72
N VAL A 170 12.03 -3.74 -6.83
CA VAL A 170 12.98 -2.88 -6.16
C VAL A 170 13.91 -2.17 -7.14
N ALA A 171 14.52 -2.91 -8.06
CA ALA A 171 15.43 -2.36 -9.06
C ALA A 171 14.70 -1.38 -9.99
N GLY A 172 13.46 -1.72 -10.37
CA GLY A 172 12.58 -0.82 -11.13
C GLY A 172 12.30 0.48 -10.39
N LYS A 173 11.98 0.43 -9.09
CA LYS A 173 11.82 1.63 -8.25
C LYS A 173 13.09 2.49 -8.20
N GLN A 174 14.27 1.87 -8.07
CA GLN A 174 15.55 2.59 -8.09
C GLN A 174 15.82 3.25 -9.44
N ALA A 175 15.56 2.54 -10.54
CA ALA A 175 15.71 3.08 -11.89
C ALA A 175 14.76 4.26 -12.15
N LEU A 176 13.50 4.15 -11.72
CA LEU A 176 12.51 5.23 -11.88
C LEU A 176 12.93 6.51 -11.14
N LYS A 177 13.37 6.38 -9.88
CA LYS A 177 13.87 7.50 -9.08
C LYS A 177 15.09 8.17 -9.70
N ARG A 178 15.90 7.42 -10.46
CA ARG A 178 17.05 7.96 -11.18
C ARG A 178 16.66 8.79 -12.40
N TYR A 179 15.51 8.51 -13.03
CA TYR A 179 15.04 9.19 -14.23
C TYR A 179 14.07 10.34 -13.96
N ILE A 180 13.36 10.32 -12.82
CA ILE A 180 12.43 11.38 -12.42
C ILE A 180 12.98 12.03 -11.14
N PRO A 181 13.80 13.09 -11.24
CA PRO A 181 14.14 13.89 -10.09
C PRO A 181 12.89 14.66 -9.67
N ILE A 182 12.31 14.30 -8.52
CA ILE A 182 11.27 15.07 -7.83
C ILE A 182 11.95 15.74 -6.64
#